data_AF-A0AAP3E4N9-F1
#
_entry.id   AF-A0AAP3E4N9-F1
#
_cell.length_a   1.000
_cell.length_b   1.000
_cell.length_c   1.000
_cell.angle_alpha   90.00
_cell.angle_beta   90.00
_cell.angle_gamma   90.00
#
_symmetry.space_group_name_H-M   'P 1'
#
loop_
_entity.id
_entity.type
_entity.pdbx_description
1 polymer ?
#
loop_
_entity_poly.entity_id
_entity_poly.type
_entity_poly.pdbx_seq_one_letter_code
_entity_poly.pdbx_strand_id
1 'polypeptide(L)'
;MNFDEFTGQVQHRLELPGTGETVRAIRATLMTLGQRIPEGAAEDLAASLPMEIRWYLTGAVHDHGQRFDWTEFVSRVSEIEQTDPSTAAYHARVVIDLVRTQVPLSDFQQLRDQLPESRDDENWRKLFEVVDAGGWGDAEEAQTGGGPQSKSEPESEQDHEVESAKAIESKSTSADGT
;
A
#
# COMPACT_ATOMS: atom_id res chain seq x y z
N MET A 1 -3.87 6.41 -7.46
CA MET A 1 -4.32 5.04 -7.22
C MET A 1 -5.83 4.98 -7.35
N ASN A 2 -6.40 3.92 -7.93
CA ASN A 2 -7.84 3.66 -7.93
C ASN A 2 -8.22 2.61 -6.86
N PHE A 3 -9.51 2.28 -6.73
CA PHE A 3 -10.00 1.32 -5.73
C PHE A 3 -9.42 -0.09 -5.91
N ASP A 4 -9.34 -0.59 -7.15
CA ASP A 4 -8.84 -1.93 -7.44
C ASP A 4 -7.34 -2.04 -7.13
N GLU A 5 -6.57 -1.01 -7.45
CA GLU A 5 -5.16 -0.91 -7.10
C GLU A 5 -4.97 -0.87 -5.58
N PHE A 6 -5.76 -0.04 -4.87
CA PHE A 6 -5.68 0.07 -3.41
C PHE A 6 -5.99 -1.27 -2.75
N THR A 7 -7.09 -1.90 -3.16
CA THR A 7 -7.50 -3.21 -2.65
C THR A 7 -6.47 -4.27 -2.99
N GLY A 8 -5.94 -4.29 -4.22
CA GLY A 8 -4.90 -5.23 -4.63
C GLY A 8 -3.61 -5.10 -3.81
N GLN A 9 -3.19 -3.86 -3.48
CA GLN A 9 -2.05 -3.61 -2.59
C GLN A 9 -2.32 -4.13 -1.18
N VAL A 10 -3.47 -3.84 -0.58
CA VAL A 10 -3.80 -4.37 0.76
C VAL A 10 -3.85 -5.90 0.74
N GLN A 11 -4.49 -6.50 -0.28
CA GLN A 11 -4.59 -7.95 -0.42
C GLN A 11 -3.21 -8.59 -0.48
N HIS A 12 -2.31 -8.03 -1.29
CA HIS A 12 -0.94 -8.52 -1.43
C HIS A 12 -0.17 -8.42 -0.11
N ARG A 13 -0.21 -7.26 0.55
CA ARG A 13 0.52 -6.99 1.81
C ARG A 13 0.08 -7.86 2.98
N LEU A 14 -1.20 -8.26 2.97
CA LEU A 14 -1.81 -9.09 4.01
C LEU A 14 -1.93 -10.56 3.61
N GLU A 15 -1.48 -10.94 2.41
CA GLU A 15 -1.60 -12.29 1.86
C GLU A 15 -3.04 -12.86 1.95
N LEU A 16 -4.04 -11.99 1.78
CA LEU A 16 -5.44 -12.39 1.97
C LEU A 16 -5.94 -13.26 0.81
N PRO A 17 -6.79 -14.26 1.11
CA PRO A 17 -7.20 -15.27 0.13
C PRO A 17 -8.09 -14.71 -0.98
N GLY A 18 -8.66 -13.50 -0.79
CA GLY A 18 -9.57 -12.91 -1.75
C GLY A 18 -9.87 -11.44 -1.52
N THR A 19 -10.49 -10.84 -2.54
CA THR A 19 -10.93 -9.44 -2.54
C THR A 19 -12.00 -9.18 -1.49
N GLY A 20 -12.87 -10.15 -1.22
CA GLY A 20 -13.95 -10.01 -0.23
C GLY A 20 -13.42 -9.79 1.19
N GLU A 21 -12.45 -10.60 1.61
CA GLU A 21 -11.74 -10.48 2.89
C GLU A 21 -11.01 -9.13 2.98
N THR A 22 -10.33 -8.76 1.90
CA THR A 22 -9.56 -7.52 1.82
C THR A 22 -10.45 -6.29 1.98
N VAL A 23 -11.57 -6.23 1.26
CA VAL A 23 -12.53 -5.12 1.38
C VAL A 23 -13.16 -5.09 2.77
N ARG A 24 -13.41 -6.24 3.41
CA ARG A 24 -13.90 -6.27 4.80
C ARG A 24 -12.87 -5.67 5.77
N ALA A 25 -11.60 -6.04 5.66
CA ALA A 25 -10.52 -5.49 6.50
C ALA A 25 -10.37 -3.97 6.32
N ILE A 26 -10.34 -3.49 5.07
CA ILE A 26 -10.28 -2.05 4.74
C ILE A 26 -11.48 -1.32 5.36
N ARG A 27 -12.70 -1.80 5.09
CA ARG A 27 -13.93 -1.18 5.58
C ARG A 27 -13.98 -1.15 7.10
N ALA A 28 -13.70 -2.28 7.76
CA ALA A 28 -13.70 -2.39 9.22
C ALA A 28 -12.75 -1.37 9.85
N THR A 29 -11.52 -1.29 9.32
CA THR A 29 -10.50 -0.36 9.79
C THR A 29 -10.92 1.09 9.61
N LEU A 30 -11.29 1.48 8.38
CA LEU A 30 -11.53 2.88 8.03
C LEU A 30 -12.83 3.42 8.62
N MET A 31 -13.89 2.62 8.70
CA MET A 31 -15.14 3.05 9.36
C MET A 31 -14.93 3.25 10.86
N THR A 32 -14.22 2.33 11.51
CA THR A 32 -13.93 2.46 12.94
C THR A 32 -13.00 3.65 13.20
N LEU A 33 -12.02 3.90 12.32
CA LEU A 33 -11.16 5.07 12.44
C LEU A 33 -11.96 6.36 12.25
N GLY A 34 -12.84 6.41 11.24
CA GLY A 34 -13.71 7.56 10.99
C GLY A 34 -14.61 7.89 12.19
N GLN A 35 -15.11 6.88 12.90
CA GLN A 35 -15.86 7.10 14.16
C GLN A 35 -15.01 7.74 15.25
N ARG A 36 -13.73 7.38 15.35
CA ARG A 36 -12.82 7.86 16.40
C ARG A 36 -12.44 9.33 16.24
N ILE A 37 -12.21 9.76 15.00
CA ILE A 37 -11.66 11.09 14.71
C ILE A 37 -12.79 12.10 14.40
N PRO A 38 -12.56 13.41 14.61
CA PRO A 38 -13.52 14.43 14.21
C PRO A 38 -13.82 14.37 12.71
N GLU A 39 -15.05 14.72 12.33
CA GLU A 39 -15.53 14.67 10.93
C GLU A 39 -14.59 15.39 9.96
N GLY A 40 -14.19 16.64 10.27
CA GLY A 40 -13.27 17.39 9.40
C GLY A 40 -11.89 16.71 9.24
N ALA A 41 -11.37 16.07 10.29
CA ALA A 41 -10.11 15.33 10.19
C ALA A 41 -10.27 14.05 9.34
N ALA A 42 -11.44 13.42 9.38
CA ALA A 42 -11.76 12.30 8.50
C ALA A 42 -11.87 12.75 7.03
N GLU A 43 -12.49 13.90 6.77
CA GLU A 43 -12.59 14.48 5.43
C GLU A 43 -11.22 14.83 4.86
N ASP A 44 -10.36 15.51 5.65
CA ASP A 44 -9.00 15.88 5.26
C ASP A 44 -8.18 14.63 4.90
N LEU A 45 -8.18 13.62 5.78
CA LEU A 45 -7.48 12.35 5.53
C LEU A 45 -7.99 11.64 4.27
N ALA A 46 -9.30 11.69 4.03
CA ALA A 46 -9.95 10.99 2.93
C ALA A 46 -9.88 11.75 1.59
N ALA A 47 -9.41 13.01 1.58
CA ALA A 47 -9.40 13.88 0.42
C ALA A 47 -8.54 13.33 -0.74
N SER A 48 -7.45 12.62 -0.43
CA SER A 48 -6.54 12.06 -1.43
C SER A 48 -6.82 10.58 -1.78
N LEU A 49 -7.78 9.95 -1.09
CA LEU A 49 -8.09 8.53 -1.27
C LEU A 49 -9.05 8.30 -2.45
N PRO A 50 -9.04 7.10 -3.07
CA PRO A 50 -10.06 6.70 -4.03
C PRO A 50 -11.47 6.85 -3.46
N MET A 51 -12.47 7.15 -4.29
CA MET A 51 -13.83 7.51 -3.87
C MET A 51 -14.45 6.51 -2.89
N GLU A 52 -14.34 5.22 -3.19
CA GLU A 52 -14.88 4.13 -2.38
C GLU A 52 -14.16 4.01 -1.02
N ILE A 53 -12.84 4.26 -1.01
CA ILE A 53 -12.02 4.23 0.20
C ILE A 53 -12.34 5.45 1.07
N ARG A 54 -12.51 6.63 0.45
CA ARG A 54 -12.96 7.85 1.11
C ARG A 54 -14.29 7.65 1.81
N TRP A 55 -15.24 6.98 1.14
CA TRP A 55 -16.57 6.73 1.66
C TRP A 55 -16.53 6.01 3.01
N TYR A 56 -15.59 5.08 3.23
CA TYR A 56 -15.47 4.35 4.49
C TYR A 56 -15.03 5.22 5.67
N LEU A 57 -14.27 6.30 5.45
CA LEU A 57 -13.90 7.25 6.51
C LEU A 57 -14.99 8.29 6.78
N THR A 58 -15.85 8.55 5.79
CA THR A 58 -16.78 9.69 5.78
C THR A 58 -18.22 9.18 5.70
N GLY A 59 -18.84 9.11 4.52
CA GLY A 59 -20.28 8.88 4.40
C GLY A 59 -20.80 7.52 4.90
N ALA A 60 -19.93 6.53 5.14
CA ALA A 60 -20.30 5.30 5.84
C ALA A 60 -20.36 5.46 7.38
N VAL A 61 -19.86 6.57 7.91
CA VAL A 61 -19.81 6.92 9.32
C VAL A 61 -20.85 7.99 9.61
N HIS A 62 -21.72 7.73 10.58
CA HIS A 62 -22.79 8.65 10.98
C HIS A 62 -22.44 9.49 12.20
N ASP A 63 -21.49 9.03 13.02
CA ASP A 63 -21.12 9.64 14.28
C ASP A 63 -19.60 9.66 14.41
N HIS A 64 -19.05 10.86 14.41
CA HIS A 64 -17.61 11.15 14.41
C HIS A 64 -17.16 11.67 15.77
N GLY A 65 -15.86 11.56 16.06
CA GLY A 65 -15.27 12.07 17.30
C GLY A 65 -15.67 11.28 18.56
N GLN A 66 -16.11 10.04 18.40
CA GLN A 66 -16.34 9.14 19.53
C GLN A 66 -15.03 8.93 20.30
N ARG A 67 -15.12 8.75 21.62
CA ARG A 67 -13.96 8.47 22.47
C ARG A 67 -13.88 6.99 22.78
N PHE A 68 -12.83 6.36 22.26
CA PHE A 68 -12.44 5.01 22.62
C PHE A 68 -10.94 4.81 22.36
N ASP A 69 -10.37 3.83 23.05
CA ASP A 69 -8.94 3.55 22.99
C ASP A 69 -8.59 2.54 21.89
N TRP A 70 -7.30 2.25 21.77
CA TRP A 70 -6.78 1.24 20.86
C TRP A 70 -7.42 -0.15 21.05
N THR A 71 -7.72 -0.55 22.28
CA THR A 71 -8.24 -1.89 22.58
C THR A 71 -9.67 -2.03 22.05
N GLU A 72 -10.50 -1.02 22.30
CA GLU A 72 -11.87 -0.94 21.78
C GLU A 72 -11.88 -0.81 20.25
N PHE A 73 -10.97 -0.04 19.65
CA PHE A 73 -10.80 0.03 18.20
C PHE A 73 -10.57 -1.38 17.61
N VAL A 74 -9.62 -2.13 18.17
CA VAL A 74 -9.32 -3.50 17.71
C VAL A 74 -10.51 -4.43 17.91
N SER A 75 -11.24 -4.32 19.03
CA SER A 75 -12.46 -5.13 19.26
C SER A 75 -13.50 -4.89 18.16
N ARG A 76 -13.79 -3.63 17.85
CA ARG A 76 -14.75 -3.26 16.79
C ARG A 76 -14.31 -3.75 15.42
N VAL A 77 -13.04 -3.56 15.08
CA VAL A 77 -12.50 -4.03 13.79
C VAL A 77 -12.60 -5.55 13.69
N SER A 78 -12.20 -6.27 14.74
CA SER A 78 -12.30 -7.74 14.85
C SER A 78 -13.74 -8.23 14.69
N GLU A 79 -14.70 -7.55 15.31
CA GLU A 79 -16.13 -7.87 15.19
C GLU A 79 -16.66 -7.63 13.77
N ILE A 80 -16.31 -6.52 13.12
CA ILE A 80 -16.77 -6.22 11.75
C ILE A 80 -16.12 -7.16 10.73
N GLU A 81 -14.85 -7.48 10.93
CA GLU A 81 -14.06 -8.34 10.05
C GLU A 81 -14.34 -9.83 10.26
N GLN A 82 -14.83 -10.21 11.46
CA GLN A 82 -15.00 -11.60 11.91
C GLN A 82 -13.68 -12.38 11.95
N THR A 83 -12.64 -11.75 12.50
CA THR A 83 -11.30 -12.33 12.73
C THR A 83 -10.87 -12.14 14.17
N ASP A 84 -9.77 -12.75 14.60
CA ASP A 84 -9.27 -12.56 15.96
C ASP A 84 -8.66 -11.14 16.16
N PRO A 85 -8.65 -10.60 17.40
CA PRO A 85 -8.14 -9.26 17.68
C PRO A 85 -6.70 -9.01 17.22
N SER A 86 -5.82 -10.02 17.27
CA SER A 86 -4.42 -9.83 16.88
C SER A 86 -4.25 -9.68 15.38
N THR A 87 -5.01 -10.48 14.61
CA THR A 87 -5.09 -10.37 13.15
C THR A 87 -5.72 -9.04 12.73
N ALA A 88 -6.84 -8.64 13.35
CA ALA A 88 -7.50 -7.36 13.08
C ALA A 88 -6.58 -6.15 13.35
N ALA A 89 -5.82 -6.20 14.44
CA ALA A 89 -4.82 -5.18 14.76
C ALA A 89 -3.73 -5.09 13.67
N TYR A 90 -3.22 -6.23 13.21
CA TYR A 90 -2.23 -6.27 12.13
C TYR A 90 -2.79 -5.71 10.82
N HIS A 91 -4.00 -6.12 10.43
CA HIS A 91 -4.66 -5.62 9.23
C HIS A 91 -4.86 -4.11 9.27
N ALA A 92 -5.33 -3.57 10.41
CA ALA A 92 -5.51 -2.14 10.57
C ALA A 92 -4.20 -1.36 10.37
N ARG A 93 -3.09 -1.85 10.93
CA ARG A 93 -1.77 -1.21 10.78
C ARG A 93 -1.32 -1.18 9.32
N VAL A 94 -1.48 -2.27 8.59
CA VAL A 94 -1.11 -2.35 7.17
C VAL A 94 -1.99 -1.47 6.29
N VAL A 95 -3.30 -1.39 6.58
CA VAL A 95 -4.21 -0.48 5.90
C VAL A 95 -3.82 0.98 6.14
N ILE A 96 -3.51 1.35 7.39
CA ILE A 96 -3.07 2.72 7.72
C ILE A 96 -1.70 3.06 7.14
N ASP A 97 -0.79 2.09 7.06
CA ASP A 97 0.46 2.25 6.31
C ASP A 97 0.21 2.57 4.83
N LEU A 98 -0.70 1.85 4.17
CA LEU A 98 -1.02 2.17 2.78
C LEU A 98 -1.66 3.57 2.67
N VAL A 99 -2.60 3.91 3.55
CA VAL A 99 -3.21 5.26 3.61
C VAL A 99 -2.13 6.32 3.74
N ARG A 100 -1.13 6.11 4.60
CA ARG A 100 0.00 7.05 4.78
C ARG A 100 0.68 7.40 3.46
N THR A 101 0.84 6.43 2.55
CA THR A 101 1.49 6.65 1.25
C THR A 101 0.62 7.43 0.26
N GLN A 102 -0.69 7.48 0.47
CA GLN A 102 -1.64 8.12 -0.44
C GLN A 102 -1.99 9.56 -0.03
N VAL A 103 -1.76 9.92 1.22
CA VAL A 103 -2.16 11.23 1.79
C VAL A 103 -0.96 12.15 2.02
N PRO A 104 -1.16 13.48 1.94
CA PRO A 104 -0.16 14.45 2.37
C PRO A 104 0.36 14.19 3.78
N LEU A 105 1.64 14.50 4.03
CA LEU A 105 2.23 14.35 5.36
C LEU A 105 1.50 15.18 6.44
N SER A 106 1.02 16.37 6.07
CA SER A 106 0.22 17.23 6.96
C SER A 106 -1.03 16.52 7.47
N ASP A 107 -1.76 15.87 6.58
CA ASP A 107 -3.07 15.28 6.88
C ASP A 107 -2.87 14.02 7.74
N PHE A 108 -1.80 13.26 7.48
CA PHE A 108 -1.42 12.15 8.34
C PHE A 108 -0.92 12.61 9.72
N GLN A 109 -0.18 13.71 9.80
CA GLN A 109 0.22 14.28 11.09
C GLN A 109 -1.01 14.74 11.89
N GLN A 110 -1.96 15.40 11.23
CA GLN A 110 -3.23 15.79 11.84
C GLN A 110 -4.00 14.58 12.38
N LEU A 111 -4.00 13.45 11.67
CA LEU A 111 -4.54 12.18 12.18
C LEU A 111 -3.85 11.75 13.49
N ARG A 112 -2.51 11.73 13.54
CA ARG A 112 -1.76 11.36 14.76
C ARG A 112 -2.10 12.28 15.92
N ASP A 113 -2.25 13.58 15.67
CA ASP A 113 -2.57 14.57 16.69
C ASP A 113 -3.97 14.35 17.31
N GLN A 114 -4.88 13.62 16.64
CA GLN A 114 -6.21 13.26 17.19
C GLN A 114 -6.20 12.00 18.07
N LEU A 115 -5.10 11.25 18.10
CA LEU A 115 -5.03 9.90 18.66
C LEU A 115 -3.95 9.83 19.75
N PRO A 116 -4.34 9.87 21.05
CA PRO A 116 -3.38 9.83 22.15
C PRO A 116 -2.51 8.56 22.12
N GLU A 117 -1.19 8.77 22.01
CA GLU A 117 -0.26 7.68 21.74
C GLU A 117 0.37 7.04 22.99
N SER A 118 0.25 7.67 24.17
CA SER A 118 0.92 7.17 25.37
C SER A 118 0.37 5.80 25.76
N ARG A 119 1.21 4.93 26.32
CA ARG A 119 0.75 3.62 26.82
C ARG A 119 -0.28 3.75 27.93
N ASP A 120 -0.17 4.83 28.71
CA ASP A 120 -1.07 5.16 29.81
C ASP A 120 -2.26 6.03 29.37
N ASP A 121 -2.31 6.41 28.09
CA ASP A 121 -3.34 7.29 27.51
C ASP A 121 -3.75 6.78 26.13
N GLU A 122 -4.77 5.91 26.10
CA GLU A 122 -5.40 5.28 24.92
C GLU A 122 -4.52 4.43 23.98
N ASN A 123 -3.19 4.53 24.05
CA ASN A 123 -2.22 3.63 23.43
C ASN A 123 -2.28 3.55 21.88
N TRP A 124 -2.68 4.63 21.21
CA TRP A 124 -2.85 4.65 19.75
C TRP A 124 -1.55 4.55 18.95
N ARG A 125 -0.37 4.67 19.58
CA ARG A 125 0.92 4.40 18.93
C ARG A 125 0.95 3.05 18.23
N LYS A 126 0.22 2.08 18.78
CA LYS A 126 0.07 0.74 18.23
C LYS A 126 -0.51 0.69 16.82
N LEU A 127 -1.31 1.68 16.41
CA LEU A 127 -1.83 1.76 15.05
C LEU A 127 -0.72 2.10 14.04
N PHE A 128 0.27 2.87 14.48
CA PHE A 128 1.33 3.43 13.64
C PHE A 128 2.60 2.58 13.60
N GLU A 129 2.64 1.42 14.27
CA GLU A 129 3.86 0.58 14.37
C GLU A 129 4.50 0.25 13.02
N VAL A 130 3.70 -0.04 11.98
CA VAL A 130 4.22 -0.34 10.63
C VAL A 130 4.79 0.92 9.98
N VAL A 131 4.09 2.05 10.10
CA VAL A 131 4.53 3.34 9.57
C VAL A 131 5.82 3.80 10.23
N ASP A 132 5.90 3.68 11.56
CA ASP A 132 7.05 4.07 12.37
C ASP A 132 8.27 3.15 12.13
N ALA A 133 8.05 1.94 11.62
CA ALA A 133 9.10 1.01 11.23
C ALA A 133 9.67 1.25 9.81
N GLY A 134 9.21 2.28 9.09
CA GLY A 134 9.61 2.57 7.70
C GLY A 134 8.57 2.15 6.65
N GLY A 135 7.47 1.55 7.08
CA GLY A 135 6.40 1.04 6.24
C GLY A 135 6.54 -0.44 5.90
N TRP A 136 5.56 -0.98 5.17
CA TRP A 136 5.47 -2.43 4.91
C TRP A 136 6.73 -3.02 4.23
N GLY A 137 7.37 -2.31 3.30
CA GLY A 137 8.58 -2.81 2.60
C GLY A 137 9.79 -3.03 3.51
N ASP A 138 10.07 -2.07 4.41
CA ASP A 138 11.18 -2.17 5.35
C ASP A 138 10.87 -3.17 6.50
N ALA A 139 9.59 -3.31 6.85
CA ALA A 139 9.13 -4.27 7.85
C ALA A 139 9.25 -5.73 7.37
N GLU A 140 9.11 -6.00 6.07
CA GLU A 140 9.30 -7.32 5.47
C GLU A 140 10.80 -7.70 5.42
N GLU A 141 11.67 -6.75 5.08
CA GLU A 141 13.14 -6.92 5.12
C GLU A 141 13.65 -7.22 6.54
N ALA A 142 13.08 -6.57 7.56
CA ALA A 142 13.44 -6.81 8.96
C ALA A 142 13.01 -8.19 9.48
N GLN A 143 11.93 -8.77 8.94
CA GLN A 143 11.39 -10.06 9.36
C GLN A 143 12.01 -11.25 8.59
N THR A 144 12.51 -11.03 7.37
CA THR A 144 13.05 -12.09 6.52
C THR A 144 14.57 -12.29 6.64
N GLY A 145 15.30 -11.38 7.32
CA GLY A 145 16.76 -11.47 7.43
C GLY A 145 17.47 -11.48 6.06
N GLY A 146 16.81 -10.95 5.02
CA GLY A 146 17.31 -10.89 3.66
C GLY A 146 18.02 -9.56 3.40
N GLY A 147 19.31 -9.61 3.08
CA GLY A 147 20.05 -8.45 2.60
C GLY A 147 19.52 -7.89 1.27
N PRO A 148 20.02 -6.73 0.83
CA PRO A 148 19.40 -5.92 -0.23
C PRO A 148 19.24 -6.72 -1.53
N GLN A 149 17.99 -6.89 -1.99
CA GLN A 149 17.73 -7.33 -3.35
C GLN A 149 18.06 -6.17 -4.29
N SER A 150 19.31 -6.20 -4.77
CA SER A 150 19.84 -5.35 -5.83
C SER A 150 18.85 -5.33 -6.99
N LYS A 151 18.26 -4.15 -7.26
CA LYS A 151 17.48 -3.89 -8.47
C LYS A 151 18.38 -4.25 -9.67
N SER A 152 18.01 -5.30 -10.38
CA SER A 152 18.62 -5.63 -11.66
C SER A 152 18.08 -4.64 -12.68
N GLU A 153 18.90 -3.67 -13.09
CA GLU A 153 18.72 -2.95 -14.34
C GLU A 153 18.64 -3.95 -15.50
N PRO A 154 17.72 -3.77 -16.48
CA PRO A 154 17.84 -4.50 -17.72
C PRO A 154 18.88 -3.82 -18.60
N GLU A 155 20.05 -4.48 -18.75
CA GLU A 155 20.99 -4.21 -19.82
C GLU A 155 20.29 -4.46 -21.17
N SER A 156 20.16 -3.40 -21.97
CA SER A 156 19.66 -3.49 -23.34
C SER A 156 20.77 -4.03 -24.24
N GLU A 157 20.75 -5.33 -24.53
CA GLU A 157 21.49 -5.92 -25.65
C GLU A 157 20.84 -5.49 -26.98
N GLN A 158 21.40 -4.46 -27.59
CA GLN A 158 21.35 -4.25 -29.04
C GLN A 158 22.76 -4.52 -29.56
N ASP A 159 22.92 -5.51 -30.43
CA ASP A 159 23.52 -5.24 -31.73
C ASP A 159 23.35 -6.43 -32.69
N HIS A 160 22.80 -6.06 -33.84
CA HIS A 160 22.50 -6.93 -34.96
C HIS A 160 23.77 -7.38 -35.68
N GLU A 161 23.78 -8.68 -35.95
CA GLU A 161 24.51 -9.38 -36.99
C GLU A 161 24.54 -8.61 -38.33
N VAL A 162 25.72 -8.22 -38.81
CA VAL A 162 26.04 -8.21 -40.25
C VAL A 162 27.55 -8.18 -40.53
N GLU A 163 27.91 -9.03 -41.48
CA GLU A 163 28.99 -8.87 -42.46
C GLU A 163 30.36 -9.52 -42.15
N SER A 164 30.53 -10.73 -42.68
CA SER A 164 31.82 -11.24 -43.12
C SER A 164 31.65 -12.35 -44.16
N ALA A 165 31.86 -12.04 -45.44
CA ALA A 165 32.33 -13.03 -46.41
C ALA A 165 33.18 -12.36 -47.50
N LYS A 166 34.33 -12.99 -47.72
CA LYS A 166 35.54 -12.52 -48.39
C LYS A 166 35.47 -12.63 -49.92
N ALA A 167 36.30 -11.79 -50.54
CA ALA A 167 36.76 -11.78 -51.92
C ALA A 167 37.10 -13.15 -52.55
N ILE A 168 36.84 -13.28 -53.87
CA ILE A 168 37.62 -14.10 -54.82
C ILE A 168 37.55 -13.50 -56.25
N GLU A 169 38.66 -12.87 -56.61
CA GLU A 169 39.43 -12.87 -57.87
C GLU A 169 38.85 -13.44 -59.21
N SER A 170 38.89 -12.57 -60.23
CA SER A 170 39.33 -12.76 -61.64
C SER A 170 38.91 -13.98 -62.48
N LYS A 171 38.22 -13.74 -63.62
CA LYS A 171 38.75 -13.92 -65.00
C LYS A 171 37.75 -13.60 -66.13
N SER A 172 38.25 -12.81 -67.10
CA SER A 172 38.19 -12.95 -68.57
C SER A 172 36.92 -13.32 -69.34
N THR A 173 36.63 -12.49 -70.37
CA THR A 173 36.16 -12.77 -71.76
C THR A 173 35.02 -11.81 -72.12
N SER A 174 35.24 -10.72 -72.88
CA SER A 174 35.43 -10.58 -74.34
C SER A 174 34.21 -10.95 -75.21
N ALA A 175 33.93 -10.08 -76.20
CA ALA A 175 32.90 -10.13 -77.27
C ALA A 175 31.46 -9.77 -76.82
N ASP A 176 30.59 -9.06 -77.55
CA ASP A 176 30.51 -8.50 -78.92
C ASP A 176 29.27 -7.56 -78.97
N GLY A 177 29.07 -6.79 -80.04
CA GLY A 177 27.81 -6.07 -80.33
C GLY A 177 27.98 -4.56 -80.50
N THR A 178 28.43 -4.09 -81.67
CA THR A 178 27.60 -3.61 -82.81
C THR A 178 26.99 -2.23 -82.59
#